data_AF-A0A7C9TZD5-F1
#
_entry.id   AF-A0A7C9TZD5-F1
#
_cell.length_a   1.000
_cell.length_b   1.000
_cell.length_c   1.000
_cell.angle_alpha   90.00
_cell.angle_beta   90.00
_cell.angle_gamma   90.00
#
_symmetry.space_group_name_H-M   'P 1'
#
loop_
_entity.id
_entity.type
_entity.pdbx_description
1 polymer ?
#
loop_
_entity_poly.entity_id
_entity_poly.type
_entity_poly.pdbx_seq_one_letter_code
_entity_poly.pdbx_strand_id
1 'polypeptide(L)'
;MTYLSGLEDFIASWDDRFVETSDRDIVRESSQGNINTEGTSACFDSPTFTKYHRRFKKSLEPGVRDLAIALILKFDCITYSSCQGHPSTADADLRQRYVAILPRNEADYRRLYNILDSLAKLTNSLLPDNPVRVVLGEDRLESEALVMPGLTLFFVAATADEDLYFREIEVVYNKVLELIG
;
A
#
# COMPACT_ATOMS: atom_id res chain seq x y z
N MET A 1 3.92 -13.16 6.11
CA MET A 1 5.27 -13.30 5.53
C MET A 1 5.11 -13.25 4.04
N THR A 2 5.61 -12.18 3.44
CA THR A 2 5.46 -11.86 2.03
C THR A 2 6.81 -12.06 1.34
N TYR A 3 6.84 -12.74 0.20
CA TYR A 3 8.06 -12.89 -0.59
C TYR A 3 8.14 -11.78 -1.65
N LEU A 4 9.27 -11.10 -1.75
CA LEU A 4 9.55 -10.08 -2.77
C LEU A 4 10.94 -10.30 -3.35
N SER A 5 10.98 -10.77 -4.60
CA SER A 5 12.24 -11.01 -5.32
C SER A 5 12.99 -9.70 -5.60
N GLY A 6 14.33 -9.72 -5.51
CA GLY A 6 15.15 -8.54 -5.83
C GLY A 6 15.03 -7.38 -4.83
N LEU A 7 14.66 -7.69 -3.59
CA LEU A 7 14.41 -6.70 -2.53
C LEU A 7 15.59 -5.75 -2.27
N GLU A 8 16.81 -6.27 -2.29
CA GLU A 8 18.04 -5.47 -2.08
C GLU A 8 18.20 -4.40 -3.16
N ASP A 9 18.12 -4.81 -4.43
CA ASP A 9 18.22 -3.91 -5.59
C ASP A 9 17.08 -2.90 -5.60
N PHE A 10 15.87 -3.31 -5.21
CA PHE A 10 14.72 -2.43 -5.11
C PHE A 10 14.92 -1.33 -4.06
N ILE A 11 15.42 -1.68 -2.87
CA ILE A 11 15.75 -0.68 -1.83
C ILE A 11 16.86 0.26 -2.30
N ALA A 12 17.92 -0.29 -2.90
CA ALA A 12 19.07 0.49 -3.36
C ALA A 12 18.70 1.46 -4.50
N SER A 13 17.77 1.08 -5.37
CA SER A 13 17.33 1.88 -6.52
C SER A 13 16.15 2.81 -6.23
N TRP A 14 15.55 2.76 -5.03
CA TRP A 14 14.36 3.55 -4.71
C TRP A 14 14.53 5.05 -4.96
N ASP A 15 15.71 5.58 -4.64
CA ASP A 15 16.06 6.99 -4.76
C ASP A 15 16.81 7.32 -6.07
N ASP A 16 16.99 6.34 -6.97
CA ASP A 16 17.61 6.56 -8.27
C ASP A 16 16.67 7.30 -9.23
N ARG A 17 17.16 8.40 -9.79
CA ARG A 17 16.41 9.25 -10.72
C ARG A 17 16.57 8.82 -12.18
N PHE A 18 17.52 7.92 -12.48
CA PHE A 18 17.87 7.51 -13.83
C PHE A 18 17.34 6.11 -14.15
N VAL A 19 16.04 5.90 -13.90
CA VAL A 19 15.40 4.60 -14.13
C VAL A 19 14.96 4.47 -15.58
N GLU A 20 15.60 3.55 -16.31
CA GLU A 20 15.20 3.20 -17.67
C GLU A 20 13.89 2.41 -17.70
N THR A 21 13.15 2.49 -18.80
CA THR A 21 12.03 1.57 -19.01
C THR A 21 12.47 0.37 -19.81
N SER A 22 11.88 -0.77 -19.46
CA SER A 22 12.02 -2.00 -20.20
C SER A 22 10.69 -2.42 -20.84
N ASP A 23 10.78 -3.36 -21.78
CA ASP A 23 9.59 -4.03 -22.34
C ASP A 23 8.86 -4.91 -21.30
N ARG A 24 9.49 -5.16 -20.14
CA ARG A 24 8.92 -5.92 -19.02
C ARG A 24 8.06 -5.08 -18.09
N ASP A 25 8.00 -3.75 -18.28
CA ASP A 25 7.28 -2.83 -17.38
C ASP A 25 5.76 -2.87 -17.60
N ILE A 26 5.16 -4.05 -17.71
CA ILE A 26 3.77 -4.23 -18.12
C ILE A 26 2.84 -3.85 -16.96
N VAL A 27 1.89 -2.96 -17.22
CA VAL A 27 0.83 -2.58 -16.29
C VAL A 27 -0.50 -2.80 -17.00
N ARG A 28 -1.35 -3.65 -16.44
CA ARG A 28 -2.68 -3.95 -16.96
C ARG A 28 -3.72 -3.77 -15.85
N GLU A 29 -4.93 -3.41 -16.25
CA GLU A 29 -6.08 -3.26 -15.36
C GLU A 29 -7.09 -4.36 -15.66
N SER A 30 -7.53 -5.08 -14.62
CA SER A 30 -8.62 -6.06 -14.72
C SER A 30 -9.98 -5.37 -14.87
N SER A 31 -11.03 -6.12 -15.21
CA SER A 31 -12.39 -5.55 -15.29
C SER A 31 -12.93 -5.08 -13.93
N GLN A 32 -12.32 -5.51 -12.83
CA GLN A 32 -12.62 -5.09 -11.46
C GLN A 32 -11.71 -3.96 -10.97
N GLY A 33 -10.80 -3.44 -11.81
CA GLY A 33 -9.92 -2.32 -11.48
C GLY A 33 -8.62 -2.72 -10.74
N ASN A 34 -8.36 -4.01 -10.52
CA ASN A 34 -7.05 -4.46 -10.03
C ASN A 34 -5.95 -4.14 -11.04
N ILE A 35 -4.79 -3.67 -10.57
CA ILE A 35 -3.62 -3.40 -11.42
C ILE A 35 -2.50 -4.41 -11.16
N ASN A 36 -2.11 -5.17 -12.19
CA ASN A 36 -0.99 -6.13 -12.16
C ASN A 36 -0.40 -6.38 -13.57
N THR A 37 0.57 -7.28 -13.70
CA THR A 37 1.20 -7.58 -15.01
C THR A 37 0.28 -8.37 -15.93
N GLU A 38 -0.65 -9.16 -15.38
CA GLU A 38 -1.49 -10.10 -16.12
C GLU A 38 -2.83 -9.48 -16.56
N GLY A 39 -3.36 -8.51 -15.80
CA GLY A 39 -4.70 -7.95 -15.95
C GLY A 39 -5.80 -8.79 -15.31
N THR A 40 -5.46 -9.63 -14.32
CA THR A 40 -6.40 -10.56 -13.66
C THR A 40 -6.84 -10.04 -12.28
N SER A 41 -7.88 -10.62 -11.69
CA SER A 41 -8.26 -10.33 -10.30
C SER A 41 -7.27 -10.91 -9.27
N ALA A 42 -6.44 -11.87 -9.69
CA ALA A 42 -5.43 -12.50 -8.86
C ALA A 42 -4.08 -11.76 -9.00
N CYS A 43 -3.68 -11.01 -7.96
CA CYS A 43 -2.38 -10.35 -7.90
C CYS A 43 -1.25 -11.35 -7.56
N PHE A 44 -0.96 -12.31 -8.45
CA PHE A 44 0.24 -13.14 -8.27
C PHE A 44 1.53 -12.39 -8.61
N ASP A 45 1.45 -11.40 -9.52
CA ASP A 45 2.62 -10.64 -9.97
C ASP A 45 2.24 -9.17 -10.24
N SER A 46 2.33 -8.34 -9.22
CA SER A 46 2.15 -6.88 -9.36
C SER A 46 3.51 -6.23 -9.62
N PRO A 47 3.66 -5.46 -10.70
CA PRO A 47 4.94 -4.85 -11.03
C PRO A 47 5.32 -3.85 -9.94
N THR A 48 6.46 -4.08 -9.30
CA THR A 48 7.01 -3.15 -8.30
C THR A 48 7.89 -2.12 -9.00
N PHE A 49 7.51 -0.85 -8.91
CA PHE A 49 8.27 0.25 -9.50
C PHE A 49 8.83 1.16 -8.40
N THR A 50 10.02 1.72 -8.63
CA THR A 50 10.59 2.77 -7.78
C THR A 50 9.87 4.10 -8.01
N LYS A 51 9.93 5.03 -7.04
CA LYS A 51 9.14 6.28 -7.09
C LYS A 51 9.42 7.20 -8.29
N TYR A 52 10.61 7.09 -8.90
CA TYR A 52 10.98 7.88 -10.10
C TYR A 52 10.70 7.16 -11.42
N HIS A 53 10.31 5.89 -11.39
CA HIS A 53 9.96 5.16 -12.60
C HIS A 53 8.73 5.78 -13.27
N ARG A 54 8.78 6.00 -14.59
CA ARG A 54 7.72 6.71 -15.33
C ARG A 54 6.33 6.05 -15.25
N ARG A 55 6.28 4.75 -14.92
CA ARG A 55 5.01 4.00 -14.74
C ARG A 55 4.55 3.91 -13.29
N PHE A 56 5.32 4.38 -12.31
CA PHE A 56 4.99 4.28 -10.89
C PHE A 56 3.59 4.82 -10.57
N LYS A 57 3.28 6.06 -10.97
CA LYS A 57 1.94 6.62 -10.71
C LYS A 57 0.82 5.83 -11.40
N LYS A 58 1.10 5.23 -12.56
CA LYS A 58 0.13 4.43 -13.33
C LYS A 58 -0.05 3.02 -12.76
N SER A 59 0.91 2.48 -12.03
CA SER A 59 0.78 1.17 -11.38
C SER A 59 -0.05 1.20 -10.10
N LEU A 60 -0.37 2.39 -9.59
CA LEU A 60 -1.20 2.57 -8.41
C LEU A 60 -2.67 2.69 -8.79
N GLU A 61 -3.51 1.87 -8.14
CA GLU A 61 -4.97 1.92 -8.26
C GLU A 61 -5.50 3.29 -7.81
N PRO A 62 -6.52 3.87 -8.50
CA PRO A 62 -7.01 5.22 -8.21
C PRO A 62 -7.38 5.47 -6.75
N GLY A 63 -8.06 4.52 -6.09
CA GLY A 63 -8.55 4.70 -4.72
C GLY A 63 -7.48 4.67 -3.62
N VAL A 64 -6.22 4.38 -3.95
CA VAL A 64 -5.10 4.38 -2.97
C VAL A 64 -3.89 5.19 -3.43
N ARG A 65 -3.88 5.64 -4.69
CA ARG A 65 -2.75 6.32 -5.33
C ARG A 65 -2.27 7.54 -4.56
N ASP A 66 -3.20 8.41 -4.18
CA ASP A 66 -2.83 9.68 -3.53
C ASP A 66 -2.23 9.44 -2.15
N LEU A 67 -2.73 8.45 -1.42
CA LEU A 67 -2.16 8.05 -0.13
C LEU A 67 -0.74 7.48 -0.29
N ALA A 68 -0.54 6.56 -1.24
CA ALA A 68 0.78 6.00 -1.49
C ALA A 68 1.79 7.11 -1.84
N ILE A 69 1.41 8.05 -2.70
CA ILE A 69 2.26 9.20 -3.06
C ILE A 69 2.51 10.12 -1.85
N ALA A 70 1.47 10.45 -1.07
CA ALA A 70 1.60 11.33 0.08
C ALA A 70 2.54 10.76 1.15
N LEU A 71 2.44 9.45 1.44
CA LEU A 71 3.34 8.75 2.36
C LEU A 71 4.81 8.84 1.90
N ILE A 72 5.07 8.61 0.61
CA ILE A 72 6.42 8.72 0.04
C ILE A 72 6.95 10.14 0.16
N LEU A 73 6.15 11.15 -0.21
CA LEU A 73 6.61 12.53 -0.25
C LEU A 73 6.78 13.15 1.15
N LYS A 74 5.95 12.77 2.12
CA LYS A 74 5.97 13.37 3.47
C LYS A 74 6.85 12.63 4.45
N PHE A 75 6.88 11.31 4.35
CA PHE A 75 7.61 10.48 5.32
C PHE A 75 8.87 9.85 4.74
N ASP A 76 9.15 10.06 3.45
CA ASP A 76 10.29 9.47 2.74
C ASP A 76 10.38 7.97 2.98
N CYS A 77 9.29 7.26 2.70
CA CYS A 77 9.21 5.81 2.85
C CYS A 77 9.26 5.11 1.48
N ILE A 78 9.60 3.82 1.49
CA ILE A 78 9.46 2.93 0.34
C ILE A 78 8.09 2.28 0.41
N THR A 79 7.32 2.31 -0.68
CA THR A 79 6.10 1.49 -0.81
C THR A 79 6.34 0.36 -1.79
N TYR A 80 5.88 -0.84 -1.46
CA TYR A 80 6.13 -2.04 -2.27
C TYR A 80 4.85 -2.76 -2.72
N SER A 81 3.72 -2.49 -2.05
CA SER A 81 2.41 -3.01 -2.42
C SER A 81 1.32 -2.06 -1.96
N SER A 82 0.19 -2.04 -2.66
CA SER A 82 -1.01 -1.33 -2.25
C SER A 82 -2.24 -1.94 -2.90
N CYS A 83 -3.41 -1.68 -2.32
CA CYS A 83 -4.70 -2.06 -2.86
C CYS A 83 -5.73 -0.99 -2.50
N GLN A 84 -6.64 -0.65 -3.41
CA GLN A 84 -7.74 0.29 -3.15
C GLN A 84 -8.90 -0.34 -2.37
N GLY A 85 -8.86 -1.66 -2.19
CA GLY A 85 -9.90 -2.49 -1.63
C GLY A 85 -10.89 -2.96 -2.70
N HIS A 86 -11.36 -4.20 -2.58
CA HIS A 86 -12.25 -4.84 -3.55
C HIS A 86 -13.26 -5.74 -2.83
N PRO A 87 -14.55 -5.72 -3.21
CA PRO A 87 -15.57 -6.58 -2.63
C PRO A 87 -15.22 -8.06 -2.79
N SER A 88 -15.79 -8.89 -1.91
CA SER A 88 -15.72 -10.34 -2.06
C SER A 88 -16.29 -10.78 -3.41
N THR A 89 -15.67 -11.80 -4.00
CA THR A 89 -16.12 -12.48 -5.22
C THR A 89 -16.23 -13.97 -4.96
N ALA A 90 -16.69 -14.75 -5.96
CA ALA A 90 -16.77 -16.20 -5.81
C ALA A 90 -15.40 -16.85 -5.53
N ASP A 91 -14.31 -16.21 -5.97
CA ASP A 91 -12.96 -16.77 -5.95
C ASP A 91 -12.02 -16.07 -4.94
N ALA A 92 -12.48 -15.02 -4.26
CA ALA A 92 -11.65 -14.25 -3.32
C ALA A 92 -12.50 -13.53 -2.27
N ASP A 93 -12.01 -13.52 -1.03
CA ASP A 93 -12.59 -12.73 0.07
C ASP A 93 -12.38 -11.22 -0.13
N LEU A 94 -13.10 -10.42 0.67
CA LEU A 94 -12.95 -8.97 0.78
C LEU A 94 -11.48 -8.58 0.88
N ARG A 95 -11.04 -7.72 -0.03
CA ARG A 95 -9.73 -7.08 0.06
C ARG A 95 -9.90 -5.71 0.67
N GLN A 96 -9.22 -5.48 1.78
CA GLN A 96 -9.17 -4.18 2.43
C GLN A 96 -8.23 -3.25 1.69
N ARG A 97 -8.50 -1.94 1.71
CA ARG A 97 -7.56 -0.92 1.23
C ARG A 97 -6.32 -0.90 2.12
N TYR A 98 -5.15 -0.85 1.51
CA TYR A 98 -3.90 -0.75 2.24
C TYR A 98 -2.77 -0.12 1.44
N VAL A 99 -1.76 0.38 2.16
CA VAL A 99 -0.43 0.68 1.60
C VAL A 99 0.62 -0.02 2.45
N ALA A 100 1.42 -0.87 1.80
CA ALA A 100 2.51 -1.59 2.41
C ALA A 100 3.83 -0.85 2.20
N ILE A 101 4.56 -0.71 3.30
CA ILE A 101 5.73 0.14 3.47
C ILE A 101 6.92 -0.73 3.87
N LEU A 102 8.05 -0.45 3.25
CA LEU A 102 9.30 -1.14 3.49
C LEU A 102 10.31 -0.17 4.15
N PRO A 103 10.55 -0.30 5.46
CA PRO A 103 11.60 0.45 6.11
C PRO A 103 12.98 0.04 5.59
N ARG A 104 13.87 1.02 5.41
CA ARG A 104 15.23 0.78 4.86
C ARG A 104 16.16 0.07 5.86
N ASN A 105 15.90 0.25 7.15
CA ASN A 105 16.68 -0.28 8.26
C ASN A 105 15.87 -0.15 9.57
N GLU A 106 16.44 -0.60 10.68
CA GLU A 106 15.79 -0.58 11.99
C GLU A 106 15.45 0.83 12.50
N ALA A 107 16.30 1.82 12.27
CA ALA A 107 16.04 3.20 12.68
C ALA A 107 14.85 3.77 11.90
N ASP A 108 14.80 3.50 10.59
CA ASP A 108 13.69 3.87 9.73
C ASP A 108 12.39 3.15 10.12
N TYR A 109 12.48 1.87 10.51
CA TYR A 109 11.35 1.07 11.01
C TYR A 109 10.71 1.75 12.21
N ARG A 110 11.49 2.04 13.25
CA ARG A 110 10.98 2.67 14.49
C ARG A 110 10.38 4.04 14.21
N ARG A 111 11.01 4.84 13.35
CA ARG A 111 10.51 6.15 12.93
C ARG A 111 9.15 6.03 12.24
N LEU A 112 9.06 5.19 11.21
CA LEU A 112 7.84 5.00 10.42
C LEU A 112 6.72 4.38 11.26
N TYR A 113 7.04 3.39 12.10
CA TYR A 113 6.07 2.79 13.02
C TYR A 113 5.41 3.85 13.89
N ASN A 114 6.20 4.69 14.57
CA ASN A 114 5.68 5.72 15.47
C ASN A 114 4.81 6.75 14.74
N ILE A 115 5.21 7.16 13.52
CA ILE A 115 4.43 8.09 12.70
C ILE A 115 3.09 7.47 12.30
N LEU A 116 3.12 6.26 11.76
CA LEU A 116 1.93 5.59 11.23
C LEU A 116 0.96 5.14 12.34
N ASP A 117 1.49 4.68 13.47
CA ASP A 117 0.69 4.34 14.65
C ASP A 117 0.00 5.58 15.23
N SER A 118 0.73 6.70 15.34
CA SER A 118 0.15 7.97 15.79
C SER A 118 -0.92 8.48 14.83
N LEU A 119 -0.67 8.38 13.52
CA LEU A 119 -1.64 8.74 12.47
C LEU A 119 -2.91 7.88 12.57
N ALA A 120 -2.76 6.56 12.67
CA ALA A 120 -3.88 5.63 12.78
C ALA A 120 -4.71 5.92 14.04
N LYS A 121 -4.06 6.10 15.20
CA LYS A 121 -4.73 6.45 16.46
C LYS A 121 -5.45 7.79 16.38
N LEU A 122 -4.82 8.81 15.80
CA LEU A 122 -5.42 10.13 15.65
C LEU A 122 -6.64 10.09 14.74
N THR A 123 -6.54 9.50 13.54
CA THR A 123 -7.68 9.35 12.62
C THR A 123 -8.85 8.66 13.31
N ASN A 124 -8.57 7.54 13.97
CA ASN A 124 -9.55 6.74 14.69
C ASN A 124 -10.20 7.47 15.88
N SER A 125 -9.50 8.41 16.51
CA SER A 125 -10.04 9.25 17.58
C SER A 125 -10.92 10.39 17.07
N LEU A 126 -10.64 10.89 15.86
CA LEU A 126 -11.42 11.94 15.21
C LEU A 126 -12.70 11.39 14.56
N LEU A 127 -12.73 10.08 14.29
CA LEU A 127 -13.86 9.37 13.68
C LEU A 127 -14.26 8.14 14.54
N PRO A 128 -14.70 8.34 15.80
CA PRO A 128 -14.92 7.24 16.73
C PRO A 128 -16.05 6.30 16.30
N ASP A 129 -17.09 6.83 15.66
CA ASP A 129 -18.30 6.08 15.26
C ASP A 129 -18.23 5.54 13.81
N ASN A 130 -17.13 5.81 13.09
CA ASN A 130 -17.00 5.32 11.71
C ASN A 130 -16.71 3.81 11.71
N PRO A 131 -17.40 3.02 10.87
CA PRO A 131 -17.23 1.56 10.81
C PRO A 131 -15.94 1.14 10.09
N VAL A 132 -15.16 2.07 9.55
CA VAL A 132 -13.82 1.81 9.01
C VAL A 132 -12.77 2.35 9.98
N ARG A 133 -11.76 1.53 10.27
CA ARG A 133 -10.68 1.85 11.20
C ARG A 133 -9.34 1.82 10.47
N VAL A 134 -8.47 2.74 10.82
CA VAL A 134 -7.08 2.71 10.36
C VAL A 134 -6.27 1.85 11.33
N VAL A 135 -5.55 0.87 10.81
CA VAL A 135 -4.73 -0.04 11.62
C VAL A 135 -3.33 -0.12 11.03
N LEU A 136 -2.32 -0.10 11.90
CA LEU A 136 -0.95 -0.43 11.51
C LEU A 136 -0.73 -1.93 11.72
N GLY A 137 -0.47 -2.65 10.64
CA GLY A 137 -0.01 -4.03 10.66
C GLY A 137 1.50 -4.12 10.50
N GLU A 138 2.09 -5.14 11.11
CA GLU A 138 3.48 -5.54 10.90
C GLU A 138 3.51 -6.77 10.00
N ASP A 139 4.48 -6.86 9.10
CA ASP A 139 4.75 -8.05 8.29
C ASP A 139 6.26 -8.33 8.27
N ARG A 140 6.64 -9.47 7.71
CA ARG A 140 8.02 -9.82 7.40
C ARG A 140 8.13 -10.06 5.91
N LEU A 141 8.99 -9.27 5.26
CA LEU A 141 9.36 -9.49 3.87
C LEU A 141 10.57 -10.41 3.82
N GLU A 142 10.52 -11.38 2.93
CA GLU A 142 11.60 -12.29 2.61
C GLU A 142 11.98 -12.12 1.13
N SER A 143 13.28 -12.20 0.85
CA SER A 143 13.83 -12.27 -0.50
C SER A 143 14.85 -13.40 -0.60
N GLU A 144 15.51 -13.51 -1.74
CA GLU A 144 16.61 -14.46 -1.96
C GLU A 144 17.75 -14.30 -0.95
N ALA A 145 17.97 -13.08 -0.46
CA ALA A 145 19.17 -12.69 0.27
C ALA A 145 18.91 -12.20 1.70
N LEU A 146 17.71 -11.70 2.01
CA LEU A 146 17.43 -11.09 3.32
C LEU A 146 15.99 -11.22 3.77
N VAL A 147 15.80 -11.02 5.09
CA VAL A 147 14.49 -10.91 5.74
C VAL A 147 14.43 -9.57 6.47
N MET A 148 13.39 -8.79 6.21
CA MET A 148 13.21 -7.46 6.78
C MET A 148 11.80 -7.25 7.34
N PRO A 149 11.64 -6.40 8.37
CA PRO A 149 10.31 -6.03 8.83
C PRO A 149 9.62 -5.13 7.79
N GLY A 150 8.33 -5.32 7.62
CA GLY A 150 7.44 -4.48 6.83
C GLY A 150 6.36 -3.86 7.71
N LEU A 151 5.81 -2.74 7.25
CA LEU A 151 4.69 -2.07 7.89
C LEU A 151 3.56 -1.95 6.87
N THR A 152 2.31 -2.06 7.29
CA THR A 152 1.17 -1.86 6.39
C THR A 152 0.11 -1.02 7.06
N LEU A 153 -0.27 0.07 6.41
CA LEU A 153 -1.38 0.91 6.86
C LEU A 153 -2.66 0.37 6.20
N PHE A 154 -3.51 -0.26 7.01
CA PHE A 154 -4.78 -0.84 6.58
C PHE A 154 -5.97 0.05 6.90
N PHE A 155 -6.98 0.00 6.04
CA PHE A 155 -8.33 0.46 6.34
C PHE A 155 -9.21 -0.76 6.52
N VAL A 156 -9.53 -1.10 7.77
CA VAL A 156 -10.22 -2.34 8.13
C VAL A 156 -11.68 -2.08 8.47
N ALA A 157 -12.56 -3.00 8.10
CA ALA A 157 -13.96 -2.95 8.52
C ALA A 157 -14.09 -3.35 10.00
N ALA A 158 -14.85 -2.58 10.77
CA ALA A 158 -15.21 -2.90 12.16
C ALA A 158 -16.36 -3.94 12.23
N THR A 159 -17.04 -4.17 11.11
CA THR A 159 -18.15 -5.12 10.97
C THR A 159 -17.94 -5.97 9.72
N ALA A 160 -18.72 -7.04 9.56
CA ALA A 160 -18.70 -7.88 8.35
C ALA A 160 -19.52 -7.30 7.19
N ASP A 161 -20.05 -6.08 7.30
CA ASP A 161 -20.84 -5.42 6.27
C ASP A 161 -19.93 -4.73 5.24
N GLU A 162 -19.74 -5.38 4.09
CA GLU A 162 -18.90 -4.87 2.99
C GLU A 162 -19.48 -3.60 2.34
N ASP A 163 -20.80 -3.53 2.19
CA ASP A 163 -21.46 -2.37 1.60
C ASP A 163 -21.25 -1.13 2.48
N LEU A 164 -21.36 -1.31 3.80
CA LEU A 164 -21.02 -0.29 4.78
C LEU A 164 -19.55 0.10 4.71
N TYR A 165 -18.63 -0.88 4.58
CA TYR A 165 -17.20 -0.62 4.43
C TYR A 165 -16.91 0.28 3.22
N PHE A 166 -17.38 -0.10 2.02
CA PHE A 166 -17.11 0.65 0.80
C PHE A 166 -17.82 2.00 0.75
N ARG A 167 -18.95 2.15 1.45
CA ARG A 167 -19.63 3.44 1.59
C ARG A 167 -18.85 4.41 2.47
N GLU A 168 -18.22 3.93 3.54
CA GLU A 168 -17.65 4.78 4.59
C GLU A 168 -16.13 4.97 4.47
N ILE A 169 -15.43 4.12 3.72
CA ILE A 169 -13.96 4.15 3.61
C ILE A 169 -13.42 5.50 3.12
N GLU A 170 -14.13 6.18 2.21
CA GLU A 170 -13.67 7.46 1.67
C GLU A 170 -13.61 8.56 2.74
N VAL A 171 -14.49 8.53 3.75
CA VAL A 171 -14.46 9.49 4.86
C VAL A 171 -13.16 9.33 5.65
N VAL A 172 -12.78 8.09 5.96
CA VAL A 172 -11.56 7.78 6.72
C VAL A 172 -10.32 8.03 5.87
N TYR A 173 -10.34 7.62 4.60
CA TYR A 173 -9.24 7.84 3.65
C TYR A 173 -8.90 9.32 3.48
N ASN A 174 -9.91 10.16 3.26
CA ASN A 174 -9.72 11.61 3.14
C ASN A 174 -9.20 12.23 4.43
N LYS A 175 -9.64 11.75 5.60
CA LYS A 175 -9.12 12.22 6.88
C LYS A 175 -7.65 11.84 7.07
N VAL A 176 -7.23 10.65 6.65
CA VAL A 176 -5.81 10.26 6.67
C VAL A 176 -4.98 11.19 5.77
N LEU A 177 -5.44 11.46 4.55
CA LEU A 177 -4.75 12.38 3.63
C LEU A 177 -4.61 13.79 4.21
N GLU A 178 -5.67 14.34 4.79
CA GLU A 178 -5.65 15.65 5.45
C GLU A 178 -4.61 15.73 6.57
N LEU A 179 -4.50 14.68 7.39
CA LEU A 179 -3.54 14.62 8.50
C LEU A 179 -2.09 14.45 8.03
N ILE A 180 -1.87 13.89 6.84
CA ILE A 180 -0.54 13.79 6.23
C ILE A 180 -0.08 15.16 5.66
N GLY A 181 -1.04 16.00 5.21
CA GLY A 181 -0.82 17.39 4.84
C GLY A 181 -0.68 17.63 3.34
#